data_AF-A0A953WIC1-F1
#
_entry.id   AF-A0A953WIC1-F1
#
_cell.length_a   1.000
_cell.length_b   1.000
_cell.length_c   1.000
_cell.angle_alpha   90.00
_cell.angle_beta   90.00
_cell.angle_gamma   90.00
#
_symmetry.space_group_name_H-M   'P 1'
#
loop_
_entity.id
_entity.type
_entity.pdbx_description
1 polymer ?
#
loop_
_entity_poly.entity_id
_entity_poly.type
_entity_poly.pdbx_seq_one_letter_code
_entity_poly.pdbx_strand_id
1 'polypeptide(L)' 'MLNLILTELDDDKAEDVVTIPLAGKSEIADAMVIASGRSQRHVGAIADKVIRHLKEAGFGTARAEGMPACDWVLIDA' A
#
# COMPACT_ATOMS: atom_id res chain seq x y z
N MET A 1 -3.51 -11.26 1.21
CA MET A 1 -3.47 -9.79 1.17
C MET A 1 -2.04 -9.25 1.14
N LEU A 2 -1.24 -9.44 2.20
CA LEU A 2 0.14 -8.91 2.28
C LEU A 2 1.01 -9.24 1.05
N ASN A 3 1.04 -10.52 0.61
CA ASN A 3 1.83 -10.90 -0.58
C ASN A 3 1.40 -10.17 -1.85
N LEU A 4 0.11 -9.89 -2.03
CA LEU A 4 -0.40 -9.14 -3.20
C LEU A 4 0.14 -7.71 -3.17
N ILE A 5 0.11 -7.07 -2.00
CA ILE A 5 0.65 -5.71 -1.82
C ILE A 5 2.16 -5.71 -2.11
N LEU A 6 2.91 -6.67 -1.56
CA LEU A 6 4.36 -6.75 -1.79
C LEU A 6 4.73 -7.03 -3.25
N THR A 7 3.98 -7.89 -3.94
CA THR A 7 4.16 -8.13 -5.37
C THR A 7 3.88 -6.85 -6.17
N GLU A 8 2.81 -6.13 -5.86
CA GLU A 8 2.51 -4.89 -6.58
C GLU A 8 3.59 -3.82 -6.38
N LEU A 9 4.07 -3.67 -5.15
CA LEU A 9 5.16 -2.74 -4.84
C LEU A 9 6.45 -3.08 -5.60
N ASP A 10 6.76 -4.37 -5.77
CA ASP A 10 7.92 -4.81 -6.56
C ASP A 10 7.72 -4.60 -8.07
N ASP A 11 6.53 -4.91 -8.58
CA ASP A 11 6.16 -4.72 -9.99
C ASP A 11 6.26 -3.25 -10.42
N ASP A 12 5.83 -2.33 -9.55
CA ASP A 12 5.97 -0.89 -9.76
C ASP A 12 7.34 -0.31 -9.41
N LYS A 13 8.29 -1.12 -8.92
CA LYS A 13 9.63 -0.65 -8.55
C LYS A 13 9.59 0.42 -7.46
N ALA A 14 8.75 0.20 -6.45
CA ALA A 14 8.78 0.94 -5.20
C ALA A 14 10.10 0.72 -4.47
N GLU A 15 10.55 1.73 -3.73
CA GLU A 15 11.83 1.76 -3.03
C GLU A 15 11.63 1.61 -1.53
N ASP A 16 12.67 1.17 -0.82
CA ASP A 16 12.67 1.05 0.64
C ASP A 16 11.44 0.34 1.23
N VAL A 17 11.01 -0.75 0.58
CA VAL A 17 9.84 -1.52 1.02
C VAL A 17 10.16 -2.24 2.33
N VAL A 18 9.48 -1.85 3.40
CA VAL A 18 9.61 -2.43 4.75
C VAL A 18 8.26 -2.96 5.20
N THR A 19 8.25 -4.22 5.64
CA THR A 19 7.08 -4.84 6.29
C THR A 19 7.30 -4.89 7.80
N ILE A 20 6.36 -4.35 8.55
CA ILE A 20 6.35 -4.34 10.01
C ILE A 20 5.23 -5.27 10.49
N PRO A 21 5.55 -6.43 11.09
CA PRO A 21 4.54 -7.29 11.69
C PRO A 21 3.98 -6.62 12.95
N LEU A 22 2.66 -6.44 12.97
CA LEU A 22 1.91 -5.83 14.06
C LEU A 22 1.10 -6.84 14.88
N ALA A 23 0.92 -8.06 14.37
CA ALA A 23 0.32 -9.17 15.10
C ALA A 23 0.93 -9.32 16.51
N GLY A 24 0.07 -9.26 17.53
CA GLY A 24 0.46 -9.35 18.95
C GLY A 24 1.11 -8.09 19.54
N LYS A 25 1.26 -7.00 18.76
CA LYS A 25 1.77 -5.70 19.23
C LYS A 25 0.71 -4.60 19.19
N SER A 26 -0.28 -4.72 18.32
CA SER A 26 -1.38 -3.78 18.17
C SER A 26 -2.65 -4.52 17.73
N GLU A 27 -3.81 -4.03 18.16
CA GLU A 27 -5.12 -4.52 17.70
C GLU A 27 -5.60 -3.81 16.43
N ILE A 28 -4.84 -2.82 15.94
CA ILE A 28 -5.24 -1.99 14.79
C ILE A 28 -5.14 -2.77 13.48
N ALA A 29 -4.07 -3.58 13.29
CA ALA A 29 -3.83 -4.33 12.06
C ALA A 29 -2.84 -5.49 12.29
N ASP A 30 -2.82 -6.47 11.37
CA ASP A 30 -1.89 -7.60 11.41
C ASP A 30 -0.47 -7.24 10.95
N ALA A 31 -0.37 -6.34 9.96
CA ALA A 31 0.89 -5.87 9.39
C ALA A 31 0.77 -4.45 8.84
N MET A 32 1.88 -3.73 8.82
CA MET A 32 2.02 -2.44 8.15
C MET A 32 3.13 -2.53 7.11
N VAL A 33 2.89 -1.98 5.92
CA VAL A 33 3.88 -1.93 4.85
C VAL A 33 4.19 -0.46 4.56
N ILE A 34 5.47 -0.13 4.53
CA ILE A 34 5.97 1.20 4.16
C ILE A 34 6.77 1.04 2.87
N ALA A 35 6.56 1.94 1.92
CA ALA A 35 7.29 1.98 0.67
C ALA A 35 7.44 3.44 0.18
N SER A 36 8.51 3.69 -0.58
CA SER A 36 8.85 4.98 -1.14
C SER A 36 8.64 4.98 -2.66
N GLY A 37 8.17 6.10 -3.20
CA GLY A 37 8.11 6.34 -4.64
C GLY A 37 9.05 7.48 -5.05
N ARG A 38 9.78 7.30 -6.16
CA ARG A 38 10.67 8.32 -6.76
C ARG A 38 10.05 9.69 -7.12
N SER A 39 8.73 9.84 -7.10
CA SER A 39 8.02 11.11 -7.35
C SER A 39 6.57 11.00 -6.90
N GLN A 40 5.88 12.14 -6.71
CA GLN A 40 4.43 12.16 -6.41
C GLN A 40 3.62 11.34 -7.41
N ARG A 41 3.90 11.48 -8.72
CA ARG A 41 3.22 10.70 -9.76
C ARG A 41 3.44 9.18 -9.59
N HIS A 42 4.63 8.79 -9.17
CA HIS A 42 4.96 7.39 -8.94
C HIS A 42 4.23 6.86 -7.69
N VAL A 43 4.21 7.62 -6.60
CA VAL A 43 3.44 7.30 -5.39
C VAL A 43 1.96 7.12 -5.70
N GLY A 44 1.37 8.05 -6.44
CA GLY A 44 -0.04 7.97 -6.85
C GLY A 44 -0.33 6.75 -7.72
N ALA A 45 0.54 6.45 -8.69
CA ALA A 45 0.40 5.27 -9.56
C ALA A 45 0.47 3.95 -8.77
N ILE A 46 1.42 3.83 -7.84
CA ILE A 46 1.54 2.67 -6.95
C ILE A 46 0.25 2.52 -6.13
N ALA A 47 -0.19 3.60 -5.48
CA ALA A 47 -1.36 3.57 -4.61
C ALA A 47 -2.65 3.18 -5.37
N ASP A 48 -2.89 3.79 -6.53
CA ASP A 48 -4.05 3.49 -7.37
C ASP A 48 -4.08 2.01 -7.77
N LYS A 49 -2.93 1.45 -8.16
CA LYS A 49 -2.84 0.06 -8.56
C LYS A 49 -3.02 -0.90 -7.40
N VAL A 50 -2.43 -0.63 -6.23
CA VAL A 50 -2.65 -1.42 -5.02
C VAL A 50 -4.14 -1.45 -4.67
N ILE A 51 -4.81 -0.29 -4.63
CA ILE A 51 -6.26 -0.21 -4.34
C ILE A 51 -7.06 -1.01 -5.37
N ARG A 52 -6.72 -0.88 -6.66
CA ARG A 52 -7.39 -1.62 -7.73
C ARG A 52 -7.21 -3.13 -7.58
N HIS A 53 -5.98 -3.61 -7.38
CA HIS A 53 -5.71 -5.05 -7.28
C HIS A 53 -6.29 -5.66 -6.00
N LEU A 54 -6.34 -4.91 -4.89
CA LEU A 54 -7.05 -5.32 -3.68
C LEU A 54 -8.54 -5.56 -3.97
N LYS A 55 -9.18 -4.63 -4.70
CA LYS A 55 -10.58 -4.76 -5.09
C LYS A 55 -10.80 -5.93 -6.04
N GLU A 56 -9.95 -6.10 -7.04
CA GLU A 56 -10.03 -7.19 -8.02
C GLU A 56 -9.80 -8.57 -7.39
N ALA A 57 -8.94 -8.66 -6.37
CA ALA A 57 -8.70 -9.88 -5.60
C ALA A 57 -9.80 -10.18 -4.56
N GLY A 58 -10.85 -9.36 -4.47
CA GLY A 58 -12.00 -9.60 -3.58
C GLY A 58 -11.81 -9.13 -2.14
N PHE A 59 -10.78 -8.33 -1.83
CA PHE A 59 -10.57 -7.75 -0.50
C PHE A 59 -11.48 -6.53 -0.22
N GLY A 60 -12.27 -6.09 -1.21
CA GLY A 60 -13.20 -4.97 -1.07
C GLY A 60 -12.57 -3.63 -1.44
N THR A 61 -13.18 -2.53 -0.96
CA THR A 61 -12.71 -1.18 -1.24
C THR A 61 -11.86 -0.69 -0.09
N ALA A 62 -10.55 -0.60 -0.30
CA ALA A 62 -9.64 0.02 0.66
C ALA A 62 -9.93 1.52 0.80
N ARG A 63 -9.77 2.06 2.01
CA ARG A 63 -9.83 3.50 2.25
C ARG A 63 -8.45 4.09 2.01
N ALA A 64 -8.40 5.23 1.32
CA ALA A 64 -7.14 5.90 1.01
C ALA A 64 -7.18 7.38 1.42
N GLU A 65 -6.09 7.85 2.00
CA GLU A 65 -5.85 9.26 2.36
C GLU A 65 -4.61 9.79 1.64
N GLY A 66 -4.56 11.10 1.37
CA GLY A 66 -3.40 11.75 0.73
C GLY A 66 -3.31 11.62 -0.79
N MET A 67 -4.21 10.87 -1.43
CA MET A 67 -4.26 10.67 -2.90
C MET A 67 -4.21 11.96 -3.75
N PRO A 68 -4.88 13.08 -3.42
CA PRO A 68 -4.84 14.26 -4.27
C PRO A 68 -3.45 14.90 -4.42
N ALA A 69 -2.62 14.83 -3.37
CA ALA A 69 -1.27 15.40 -3.37
C ALA A 69 -0.21 14.35 -3.74
N CYS A 70 -0.43 13.08 -3.42
CA CYS A 70 0.52 11.98 -3.61
C CYS A 70 1.90 12.21 -2.95
N ASP A 71 2.00 13.12 -1.98
CA ASP A 71 3.21 13.30 -1.17
C ASP A 71 3.39 12.15 -0.17
N TRP A 72 2.27 11.72 0.41
CA TRP A 72 2.12 10.53 1.21
C TRP A 72 0.74 9.95 0.91
N VAL A 73 0.64 8.63 0.86
CA VAL A 73 -0.64 7.95 0.72
C VAL A 73 -0.73 6.88 1.79
N LEU A 74 -1.81 6.91 2.55
CA LEU A 74 -2.15 5.86 3.50
C LEU A 74 -3.29 5.03 2.92
N ILE A 75 -3.11 3.71 2.89
CA ILE A 75 -4.14 2.76 2.44
C ILE A 75 -4.48 1.86 3.62
N ASP A 76 -5.76 1.85 4.00
CA ASP A 76 -6.34 0.98 5.02
C ASP A 76 -7.21 -0.08 4.32
N ALA A 77 -6.79 -1.34 4.42
CA ALA A 77 -7.26 -2.47 3.60
C ALA A 77 -7.54 -3.72 4.44
#